data_AF-A0A537JAM4-F1
#
_entry.id   AF-A0A537JAM4-F1
#
_cell.length_a   1.000
_cell.length_b   1.000
_cell.length_c   1.000
_cell.angle_alpha   90.00
_cell.angle_beta   90.00
_cell.angle_gamma   90.00
#
_symmetry.space_group_name_H-M   'P 1'
#
loop_
_entity.id
_entity.type
_entity.pdbx_description
1 polymer ?
#
loop_
_entity_poly.entity_id
_entity_poly.type
_entity_poly.pdbx_seq_one_letter_code
_entity_poly.pdbx_strand_id
1 'polypeptide(L)'
;MLVIAQHTKITDPQAFWAKAQSVIGAAPAGTSVLSVFPSQDGKTGTCIWEAENVDQLQQFLDGASEGLATNYCYEVNEAAAIGLPERKKEAVLN
;
A
#
# COMPACT_ATOMS: atom_id res chain seq x y z
N MET A 1 -9.79 7.04 3.12
CA MET A 1 -8.81 8.09 2.78
C MET A 1 -7.71 7.49 1.90
N LEU A 2 -7.03 8.31 1.11
CA LEU A 2 -5.85 7.84 0.36
C LEU A 2 -4.59 7.86 1.23
N VAL A 3 -3.85 6.76 1.20
CA VAL A 3 -2.60 6.58 1.93
C VAL A 3 -1.51 6.16 0.95
N ILE A 4 -0.36 6.83 1.03
CA ILE A 4 0.85 6.35 0.37
C ILE A 4 1.57 5.43 1.33
N ALA A 5 1.93 4.23 0.87
CA ALA A 5 2.88 3.36 1.54
C ALA A 5 4.17 3.30 0.73
N GLN A 6 5.26 3.80 1.31
CA GLN A 6 6.61 3.66 0.74
C GLN A 6 7.31 2.47 1.38
N HIS A 7 7.77 1.55 0.55
CA HIS A 7 8.59 0.42 0.93
C HIS A 7 10.04 0.75 0.57
N THR A 8 10.92 0.77 1.56
CA THR A 8 12.35 1.09 1.37
C THR A 8 13.23 -0.01 1.95
N LYS A 9 14.50 -0.04 1.53
CA LYS A 9 15.49 -1.02 1.99
C LYS A 9 15.01 -2.47 1.81
N ILE A 10 14.36 -2.78 0.69
CA ILE A 10 13.91 -4.14 0.42
C ILE A 10 15.15 -5.02 0.24
N THR A 11 15.35 -5.97 1.15
CA THR A 11 16.58 -6.79 1.24
C THR A 11 16.57 -7.96 0.24
N ASP A 12 15.40 -8.52 -0.01
CA ASP A 12 15.15 -9.55 -1.03
C ASP A 12 13.95 -9.13 -1.89
N PRO A 13 14.18 -8.43 -3.02
CA PRO A 13 13.12 -8.00 -3.91
C PRO A 13 12.25 -9.16 -4.41
N GLN A 14 12.84 -10.31 -4.72
CA GLN A 14 12.09 -11.44 -5.25
C GLN A 14 11.12 -11.98 -4.19
N ALA A 15 11.60 -12.19 -2.96
CA ALA A 15 10.74 -12.66 -1.87
C ALA A 15 9.67 -11.64 -1.46
N PHE A 16 10.01 -10.35 -1.44
CA PHE A 16 9.07 -9.28 -1.09
C PHE A 16 7.92 -9.20 -2.11
N TRP A 17 8.24 -9.11 -3.40
CA TRP A 17 7.23 -8.96 -4.45
C TRP A 17 6.42 -10.24 -4.69
N ALA A 18 7.00 -11.42 -4.46
CA ALA A 18 6.25 -12.68 -4.49
C ALA A 18 5.16 -12.74 -3.42
N LYS A 19 5.37 -12.12 -2.25
CA LYS A 19 4.39 -12.06 -1.15
C LYS A 19 3.32 -10.99 -1.34
N ALA A 20 3.61 -9.94 -2.12
CA ALA A 20 2.76 -8.75 -2.22
C ALA A 20 1.29 -9.06 -2.53
N GLN A 21 1.02 -9.96 -3.48
CA GLN A 21 -0.35 -10.32 -3.86
C GLN A 21 -1.14 -10.96 -2.69
N SER A 22 -0.47 -11.80 -1.88
CA SER A 22 -1.08 -12.42 -0.71
C SER A 22 -1.34 -11.39 0.39
N VAL A 23 -0.41 -10.46 0.60
CA VAL A 23 -0.57 -9.37 1.58
C VAL A 23 -1.74 -8.47 1.19
N ILE A 24 -1.83 -8.10 -0.09
CA ILE A 24 -2.95 -7.32 -0.63
C ILE A 24 -4.29 -8.03 -0.42
N GLY A 25 -4.34 -9.36 -0.62
CA GLY A 25 -5.56 -10.14 -0.39
C GLY A 25 -5.95 -10.29 1.09
N ALA A 26 -5.01 -10.07 2.01
CA ALA A 26 -5.20 -10.17 3.45
C ALA A 26 -5.34 -8.80 4.14
N ALA A 27 -5.51 -7.72 3.37
CA ALA A 27 -5.65 -6.39 3.93
C ALA A 27 -6.86 -6.30 4.89
N PRO A 28 -6.80 -5.47 5.94
CA PRO A 28 -7.93 -5.24 6.84
C PRO A 28 -9.20 -4.83 6.09
N ALA A 29 -10.37 -5.09 6.68
CA ALA A 29 -11.63 -4.61 6.13
C ALA A 29 -11.60 -3.08 5.92
N GLY A 30 -12.23 -2.61 4.83
CA GLY A 30 -12.19 -1.20 4.45
C GLY A 30 -10.84 -0.73 3.88
N THR A 31 -9.89 -1.64 3.67
CA THR A 31 -8.58 -1.34 3.07
C THR A 31 -8.45 -2.00 1.69
N SER A 32 -8.03 -1.24 0.69
CA SER A 32 -7.76 -1.77 -0.66
C SER A 32 -6.57 -1.08 -1.32
N VAL A 33 -5.79 -1.84 -2.09
CA VAL A 33 -4.69 -1.27 -2.88
C VAL A 33 -5.26 -0.75 -4.20
N LEU A 34 -4.88 0.48 -4.57
CA LEU A 34 -5.28 1.12 -5.82
C LEU A 34 -4.17 1.03 -6.87
N SER A 35 -2.91 1.12 -6.46
CA SER A 35 -1.77 1.06 -7.37
C SER A 35 -0.51 0.61 -6.65
N VAL A 36 0.37 -0.08 -7.37
CA VAL A 36 1.65 -0.59 -6.88
C VAL A 36 2.73 -0.24 -7.90
N PHE A 37 3.77 0.48 -7.47
CA PHE A 37 4.86 0.96 -8.30
C PHE A 37 6.21 0.48 -7.74
N PRO A 38 6.68 -0.72 -8.12
CA PRO A 38 8.03 -1.17 -7.81
C PRO A 38 9.07 -0.30 -8.52
N SER A 39 10.23 -0.05 -7.91
CA SER A 39 11.38 0.47 -8.64
C SER A 39 11.90 -0.56 -9.63
N GLN A 40 12.65 -0.12 -10.64
CA GLN A 40 13.19 -1.00 -11.68
C GLN A 40 14.09 -2.12 -11.12
N ASP A 41 14.79 -1.87 -10.00
CA ASP A 41 15.58 -2.87 -9.29
C ASP A 41 14.82 -3.60 -8.17
N GLY A 42 13.55 -3.25 -7.96
CA GLY A 42 12.65 -3.80 -6.94
C GLY A 42 13.05 -3.51 -5.50
N LYS A 43 14.07 -2.68 -5.23
CA LYS A 43 14.56 -2.39 -3.87
C LYS A 43 13.75 -1.33 -3.13
N THR A 44 12.87 -0.66 -3.85
CA THR A 44 11.89 0.27 -3.31
C THR A 44 10.55 0.06 -4.00
N GLY A 45 9.48 0.54 -3.36
CA GLY A 45 8.15 0.49 -3.92
C GLY A 45 7.28 1.60 -3.36
N THR A 46 6.38 2.13 -4.17
CA THR A 46 5.34 3.04 -3.71
C THR A 46 3.98 2.45 -4.03
N CYS A 47 3.12 2.35 -3.02
CA CYS A 47 1.76 1.88 -3.17
C CYS A 47 0.78 2.99 -2.81
N ILE A 48 -0.31 3.08 -3.56
CA ILE A 48 -1.46 3.91 -3.18
C ILE A 48 -2.52 2.97 -2.62
N TRP A 49 -2.96 3.25 -1.41
CA TRP A 49 -4.00 2.52 -0.71
C TRP A 49 -5.20 3.42 -0.44
N GLU A 50 -6.37 2.82 -0.44
CA GLU A 50 -7.53 3.35 0.27
C GLU A 50 -7.62 2.62 1.62
N ALA A 51 -7.71 3.38 2.71
CA ALA A 51 -7.83 2.83 4.07
C ALA A 51 -8.62 3.78 4.97
N GLU A 52 -9.11 3.30 6.11
CA GLU A 52 -9.78 4.14 7.11
C GLU A 52 -8.80 4.76 8.12
N ASN A 53 -7.62 4.16 8.30
CA ASN A 53 -6.64 4.57 9.30
C ASN A 53 -5.20 4.28 8.83
N VAL A 54 -4.32 5.29 8.90
CA VAL A 54 -2.94 5.22 8.40
C VAL A 54 -2.06 4.36 9.31
N ASP A 55 -2.27 4.45 10.62
CA ASP A 55 -1.49 3.72 11.61
C ASP A 55 -1.79 2.22 11.55
N GLN A 56 -3.06 1.85 11.33
CA GLN A 56 -3.44 0.46 11.12
C GLN A 56 -2.81 -0.11 9.85
N LEU A 57 -2.78 0.65 8.76
CA LEU A 57 -2.11 0.23 7.53
C LEU A 57 -0.60 0.12 7.71
N GLN A 58 0.03 1.06 8.41
CA GLN A 58 1.45 1.01 8.77
C GLN A 58 1.78 -0.28 9.54
N GLN A 59 1.05 -0.55 10.62
CA GLN A 59 1.26 -1.75 11.45
C GLN A 59 1.06 -3.05 10.66
N PHE A 60 0.03 -3.09 9.82
CA PHE A 60 -0.25 -4.23 8.96
C PHE A 60 0.91 -4.51 7.99
N LEU A 61 1.39 -3.47 7.29
CA LEU A 61 2.49 -3.61 6.33
C LEU A 61 3.81 -3.94 7.03
N ASP A 62 4.08 -3.36 8.20
CA ASP A 62 5.28 -3.66 8.98
C ASP A 62 5.34 -5.11 9.43
N GLY A 63 4.22 -5.67 9.90
CA GLY A 63 4.14 -7.10 10.22
C GLY A 63 4.28 -7.97 8.98
N ALA A 64 3.68 -7.58 7.85
CA ALA A 64 3.73 -8.34 6.61
C ALA A 64 5.12 -8.38 5.96
N SER A 65 5.93 -7.33 6.16
CA SER A 65 7.27 -7.19 5.58
C SER A 65 8.40 -7.22 6.60
N GLU A 66 8.15 -7.73 7.81
CA GLU A 66 9.14 -7.79 8.87
C GLU A 66 10.43 -8.48 8.38
N GLY A 67 11.58 -7.83 8.61
CA GLY A 67 12.89 -8.31 8.15
C GLY A 67 13.15 -8.20 6.64
N LEU A 68 12.15 -7.82 5.84
CA LEU A 68 12.27 -7.70 4.38
C LEU A 68 12.33 -6.24 3.91
N ALA A 69 11.62 -5.32 4.58
CA ALA A 69 11.57 -3.92 4.18
C ALA A 69 11.30 -2.99 5.37
N THR A 70 11.49 -1.70 5.18
CA THR A 70 11.01 -0.63 6.07
C THR A 70 9.87 0.12 5.38
N ASN A 71 8.73 0.25 6.05
CA ASN A 71 7.58 0.94 5.49
C ASN A 71 7.39 2.32 6.10
N TYR A 72 6.87 3.23 5.30
CA TYR A 72 6.44 4.55 5.75
C TYR A 72 5.10 4.90 5.10
N CYS A 73 4.07 5.05 5.93
CA CYS A 73 2.71 5.36 5.51
C CYS A 73 2.34 6.79 5.88
N TYR A 74 1.67 7.49 4.97
CA TYR A 74 1.13 8.82 5.25
C TYR A 74 -0.15 9.07 4.48
N GLU A 75 -1.08 9.80 5.12
CA GLU A 75 -2.31 10.26 4.47
C GLU A 75 -1.98 11.30 3.39
N VAL A 76 -2.63 11.15 2.24
CA VAL A 76 -2.47 12.08 1.12
C VAL A 76 -3.31 13.33 1.39
N ASN A 77 -2.72 14.51 1.18
CA ASN A 77 -3.50 15.74 1.06
C ASN A 77 -4.23 15.75 -0.30
N GLU A 78 -5.42 15.15 -0.32
CA GLU A 78 -6.21 14.95 -1.54
C GLU A 78 -6.60 16.27 -2.22
N ALA A 79 -6.78 17.35 -1.45
CA ALA A 79 -7.15 18.66 -1.99
C ALA A 79 -6.03 19.33 -2.82
N ALA A 80 -4.77 18.96 -2.56
CA ALA A 80 -3.61 19.45 -3.29
C ALA A 80 -3.03 18.40 -4.26
N ALA A 81 -3.57 17.18 -4.25
CA ALA A 81 -3.06 16.09 -5.06
C ALA A 81 -3.49 16.23 -6.53
N ILE A 82 -2.62 15.79 -7.44
CA ILE A 82 -2.85 15.82 -8.89
C ILE A 82 -2.73 14.39 -9.40
N GLY A 83 -3.68 13.97 -10.25
CA GLY A 83 -3.67 12.63 -10.85
C GLY A 83 -4.07 11.52 -9.89
N LEU A 84 -5.05 11.78 -9.02
CA LEU A 84 -5.58 10.79 -8.09
C LEU A 84 -6.12 9.55 -8.85
N PRO A 85 -5.91 8.34 -8.32
CA PRO A 85 -6.44 7.13 -8.93
C PRO A 85 -7.96 7.06 -8.83
N GLU A 86 -8.57 6.29 -9.74
CA GLU A 86 -9.98 5.94 -9.61
C GLU A 86 -10.18 5.04 -8.39
N ARG A 87 -11.16 5.39 -7.56
CA ARG A 87 -11.60 4.55 -6.45
C ARG A 87 -12.60 3.53 -6.97
N LYS A 88 -12.51 2.29 -6.48
CA LYS A 88 -13.59 1.33 -6.68
C LYS A 88 -14.81 1.87 -5.93
N LYS A 89 -15.79 2.43 -6.65
CA LYS A 89 -17.08 2.75 -6.05
C LYS A 89 -17.64 1.46 -5.46
N GLU A 90 -18.08 1.52 -4.20
CA GLU A 90 -18.97 0.49 -3.69
C GLU A 90 -20.13 0.33 -4.68
N ALA A 91 -20.38 -0.90 -5.11
CA ALA A 91 -21.57 -1.19 -5.87
C ALA A 91 -22.76 -0.83 -4.96
N VAL A 92 -23.46 0.24 -5.28
CA VAL A 92 -24.74 0.56 -4.63
C VAL A 92 -25.67 -0.59 -4.95
N LEU A 93 -25.84 -1.50 -3.99
CA LEU A 93 -26.92 -2.48 -4.01
C LEU A 93 -28.21 -1.69 -3.80
N ASN A 94 -28.88 -1.38 -4.91
CA ASN A 94 -30.26 -0.94 -4.93
C ASN A 94 -31.19 -2.09 -4.53
#